data_AF-A0A5R2NA46-F1
#
_entry.id   AF-A0A5R2NA46-F1
#
_cell.length_a   1.000
_cell.length_b   1.000
_cell.length_c   1.000
_cell.angle_alpha   90.00
_cell.angle_beta   90.00
_cell.angle_gamma   90.00
#
_symmetry.space_group_name_H-M   'P 1'
#
loop_
_entity.id
_entity.type
_entity.pdbx_description
1 polymer ?
#
loop_
_entity_poly.entity_id
_entity_poly.type
_entity_poly.pdbx_seq_one_letter_code
_entity_poly.pdbx_strand_id
1 'polypeptide(L)' 'MTGERRLFLDVRQSATGLSWEHRLTERQDMIALAIAQGHGVPDIVARVLAGRGVTADETERFLDPTIRDLLPN' A
#
# COMPACT_ATOMS: atom_id res chain seq x y z
N MET A 1 11.80 10.20 17.25
CA MET A 1 12.64 9.05 16.88
C MET A 1 12.36 8.75 15.43
N THR A 2 13.28 9.12 14.53
CA THR A 2 13.19 8.76 13.10
C THR A 2 13.12 7.24 13.02
N GLY A 3 11.98 6.69 12.62
CA GLY A 3 11.83 5.26 12.41
C GLY A 3 12.95 4.77 11.50
N GLU A 4 13.62 3.69 11.92
CA GLU A 4 14.71 3.10 11.17
C GLU A 4 14.22 2.76 9.75
N ARG A 5 14.91 3.26 8.72
CA ARG A 5 14.48 3.06 7.33
C ARG A 5 14.65 1.58 6.96
N ARG A 6 13.53 0.92 6.67
CA ARG A 6 13.52 -0.47 6.20
C ARG A 6 13.99 -0.52 4.75
N LEU A 7 15.25 -0.90 4.55
CA LEU A 7 15.87 -0.97 3.23
C LEU A 7 15.30 -2.13 2.42
N PHE A 8 15.07 -1.89 1.13
CA PHE A 8 14.63 -2.90 0.17
C PHE A 8 15.85 -3.49 -0.54
N LEU A 9 15.94 -4.83 -0.58
CA LEU A 9 17.08 -5.57 -1.15
C LEU A 9 18.45 -5.15 -0.57
N ASP A 10 18.47 -4.66 0.68
CA ASP A 10 19.66 -4.14 1.37
C ASP A 10 20.40 -2.99 0.65
N VAL A 11 19.76 -2.33 -0.33
CA VAL A 11 20.38 -1.25 -1.10
C VAL A 11 20.40 0.05 -0.28
N ARG A 12 21.52 0.28 0.40
CA ARG A 12 21.82 1.52 1.15
C ARG A 12 22.08 2.71 0.23
N GLN A 13 22.72 2.49 -0.92
CA GLN A 13 23.07 3.52 -1.89
C GLN A 13 23.03 2.93 -3.31
N SER A 14 22.13 3.45 -4.14
CA SER A 14 22.01 3.08 -5.55
C SER A 14 23.11 3.73 -6.39
N ALA A 15 23.18 3.38 -7.68
CA ALA A 15 24.07 4.03 -8.64
C ALA A 15 23.88 5.55 -8.74
N THR A 16 22.70 6.08 -8.38
CA THR A 16 22.39 7.51 -8.36
C THR A 16 22.45 8.11 -6.95
N GLY A 17 22.95 7.37 -5.95
CA GLY A 17 23.12 7.86 -4.58
C GLY A 17 21.88 7.80 -3.68
N LEU A 18 20.82 7.06 -4.06
CA LEU A 18 19.57 6.96 -3.30
C LEU A 18 19.45 5.62 -2.56
N SER A 19 18.89 5.61 -1.34
CA SER A 19 18.49 4.38 -0.66
C SER A 19 17.24 3.78 -1.32
N TRP A 20 17.15 2.45 -1.36
CA TRP A 20 15.90 1.79 -1.71
C TRP A 20 15.19 1.40 -0.42
N GLU A 21 13.94 1.81 -0.31
CA GLU A 21 13.15 1.65 0.90
C GLU A 21 11.88 0.87 0.58
N HIS A 22 11.44 0.05 1.52
CA HIS A 22 10.13 -0.58 1.40
C HIS A 22 9.06 0.50 1.33
N ARG A 23 8.24 0.48 0.26
CA ARG A 23 7.11 1.40 0.13
C ARG A 23 6.07 1.21 1.24
N LEU A 24 5.87 -0.04 1.66
CA LEU A 24 4.91 -0.42 2.69
C LEU A 24 5.63 -0.64 4.02
N THR A 25 5.04 -0.13 5.08
CA THR A 25 5.32 -0.58 6.44
C THR A 25 4.87 -2.03 6.62
N GLU A 26 5.35 -2.73 7.64
CA GLU A 26 4.88 -4.09 7.97
C GLU A 26 3.37 -4.15 8.17
N ARG A 27 2.78 -3.12 8.80
CA ARG A 27 1.32 -3.01 8.93
C ARG A 27 0.63 -2.92 7.56
N GLN A 28 1.19 -2.13 6.64
CA GLN A 28 0.63 -2.03 5.29
C GLN A 28 0.84 -3.30 4.46
N ASP A 29 1.93 -4.04 4.66
CA ASP A 29 2.12 -5.37 4.06
C ASP A 29 0.99 -6.32 4.53
N MET A 30 0.62 -6.30 5.81
CA MET A 30 -0.51 -7.08 6.33
C MET A 30 -1.87 -6.65 5.75
N ILE A 31 -2.09 -5.34 5.57
CA ILE A 31 -3.30 -4.82 4.92
C ILE A 31 -3.36 -5.28 3.46
N ALA A 32 -2.25 -5.19 2.73
CA ALA A 32 -2.19 -5.64 1.34
C ALA A 32 -2.52 -7.14 1.23
N LEU A 33 -2.00 -7.97 2.13
CA LEU A 33 -2.35 -9.39 2.16
C LEU A 33 -3.84 -9.62 2.40
N ALA A 34 -4.43 -8.90 3.36
CA ALA A 34 -5.86 -8.99 3.65
C ALA A 34 -6.71 -8.54 2.44
N ILE A 35 -6.31 -7.49 1.73
CA ILE A 35 -6.98 -7.02 0.51
C ILE A 35 -6.92 -8.08 -0.59
N ALA A 36 -5.74 -8.64 -0.88
CA ALA A 36 -5.58 -9.64 -1.93
C ALA A 36 -6.41 -10.90 -1.66
N GLN A 37 -6.43 -11.37 -0.40
CA GLN A 37 -7.19 -12.55 0.00
C GLN A 37 -8.71 -12.30 0.05
N GLY A 38 -9.13 -11.15 0.59
CA GLY A 38 -10.54 -10.84 0.80
C GLY A 38 -11.27 -10.42 -0.47
N HIS A 39 -10.59 -9.72 -1.39
CA HIS A 39 -11.20 -9.17 -2.60
C HIS A 39 -10.75 -9.84 -3.90
N GLY A 40 -9.82 -10.80 -3.82
CA GLY A 40 -9.34 -11.55 -4.99
C GLY A 40 -8.59 -10.68 -6.02
N VAL A 41 -8.18 -9.47 -5.65
CA VAL A 41 -7.41 -8.57 -6.52
C VAL A 41 -5.96 -9.02 -6.62
N PRO A 42 -5.25 -8.75 -7.73
CA PRO A 42 -3.82 -9.07 -7.85
C PRO A 42 -2.99 -8.45 -6.72
N ASP A 43 -1.96 -9.17 -6.23
CA ASP A 43 -1.08 -8.70 -5.13
C ASP A 43 -0.55 -7.28 -5.35
N ILE A 44 -0.12 -6.97 -6.58
CA ILE A 44 0.38 -5.63 -6.90
C ILE A 44 -0.68 -4.54 -6.72
N VAL A 45 -1.95 -4.82 -7.01
CA VAL A 45 -3.07 -3.89 -6.80
C VAL A 45 -3.32 -3.72 -5.30
N ALA A 46 -3.37 -4.81 -4.56
CA ALA A 46 -3.55 -4.80 -3.11
C ALA A 46 -2.47 -3.97 -2.39
N ARG A 47 -1.21 -4.14 -2.80
CA ARG A 47 -0.07 -3.37 -2.27
C ARG A 47 -0.17 -1.88 -2.61
N VAL A 48 -0.65 -1.53 -3.80
CA VAL A 48 -0.90 -0.15 -4.18
C VAL A 48 -2.00 0.48 -3.33
N LEU A 49 -3.09 -0.25 -3.05
CA LEU A 49 -4.19 0.21 -2.20
C LEU A 49 -3.73 0.44 -0.74
N ALA A 50 -3.06 -0.54 -0.13
CA ALA A 50 -2.51 -0.40 1.21
C ALA A 50 -1.50 0.76 1.31
N GLY A 51 -0.68 0.96 0.26
CA GLY A 51 0.24 2.10 0.16
C GLY A 51 -0.45 3.47 0.05
N ARG A 52 -1.73 3.50 -0.34
CA ARG A 52 -2.58 4.70 -0.33
C ARG A 52 -3.37 4.87 0.96
N GLY A 53 -3.20 3.96 1.92
CA GLY A 53 -3.94 3.96 3.18
C GLY A 53 -5.35 3.38 3.10
N VAL A 54 -5.70 2.74 1.98
CA VAL A 54 -6.97 2.04 1.83
C VAL A 54 -6.93 0.76 2.67
N THR A 55 -7.93 0.58 3.52
CA THR A 55 -8.10 -0.63 4.32
C THR A 55 -8.79 -1.75 3.53
N ALA A 56 -8.80 -2.97 4.08
CA ALA A 56 -9.52 -4.09 3.49
C ALA A 56 -11.03 -3.78 3.36
N ASP A 57 -11.63 -3.14 4.36
CA ASP A 57 -13.07 -2.81 4.35
C ASP A 57 -13.42 -1.70 3.34
N GLU A 58 -12.47 -0.81 3.05
CA GLU A 58 -12.66 0.30 2.09
C GLU A 58 -12.38 -0.10 0.63
N THR A 59 -11.85 -1.30 0.39
CA THR A 59 -11.32 -1.69 -0.93
C THR A 59 -12.38 -1.66 -2.03
N GLU A 60 -13.56 -2.24 -1.80
CA GLU A 60 -14.62 -2.30 -2.80
C GLU A 60 -15.08 -0.89 -3.20
N ARG A 61 -15.38 -0.06 -2.18
CA ARG A 61 -15.79 1.34 -2.38
C ARG A 61 -14.70 2.19 -3.05
N PHE A 62 -13.43 1.84 -2.85
CA PHE A 62 -12.32 2.54 -3.49
C PHE A 62 -12.17 2.14 -4.98
N LEU A 63 -12.33 0.85 -5.30
CA LEU A 63 -12.13 0.33 -6.65
C LEU A 63 -13.33 0.59 -7.57
N ASP A 64 -14.54 0.51 -7.02
CA ASP A 64 -15.80 0.72 -7.75
C ASP A 64 -16.71 1.71 -6.98
N PRO A 65 -16.29 2.98 -6.82
CA PRO A 65 -17.11 3.98 -6.14
C PRO A 65 -18.34 4.32 -6.97
N THR A 66 -19.48 4.57 -6.31
CA THR A 66 -20.58 5.28 -6.96
C THR A 66 -20.25 6.77 -7.08
N ILE A 67 -20.87 7.49 -8.02
CA ILE A 67 -20.73 8.95 -8.11
C ILE A 67 -21.10 9.61 -6.76
N ARG A 68 -22.13 9.09 -6.08
CA ARG A 68 -22.58 9.59 -4.79
C ARG A 68 -21.49 9.49 -3.71
N ASP A 69 -20.66 8.44 -3.74
CA ASP A 69 -19.58 8.24 -2.76
C ASP A 69 -18.47 9.29 -2.88
N LEU A 70 -18.33 9.89 -4.06
CA LEU A 70 -17.29 10.87 -4.36
C LEU A 70 -17.74 12.32 -4.14
N LEU A 71 -19.03 12.56 -3.90
CA LEU A 71 -19.54 13.90 -3.67
C LEU A 71 -19.34 14.32 -2.21
N PRO A 72 -18.94 15.59 -1.95
CA PRO A 72 -18.93 16.13 -0.60
C PRO A 72 -20.36 16.20 -0.03
N ASN A 73 -20.52 15.93 1.27
CA ASN A 73 -21.80 16.09 1.98
C ASN A 73 -22.24 17.56 2.03
#